data_AF-A0A2V8E1J5-F1
#
_entry.id   AF-A0A2V8E1J5-F1
#
_cell.length_a   1.000
_cell.length_b   1.000
_cell.length_c   1.000
_cell.angle_alpha   90.00
_cell.angle_beta   90.00
_cell.angle_gamma   90.00
#
_symmetry.space_group_name_H-M   'P 1'
#
loop_
_entity.id
_entity.type
_entity.pdbx_description
1 polymer ?
#
loop_
_entity_poly.entity_id
_entity_poly.type
_entity_poly.pdbx_seq_one_letter_code
_entity_poly.pdbx_strand_id
1 'polypeptide(L)'
;MDAKNEWLRHAVATVAYRAGKSVRGAPASFAGFRAGPTSRTAAQILSHMSDLFDWALSIADALTHVGQLTMMRRLAEAPVKGENYFKADIAVGRLGMAQQPAAREFD
;
A
#
# COMPACT_ATOMS: atom_id res chain seq x y z
N MET A 1 14.68 12.88 -10.77
CA MET A 1 13.68 12.16 -9.96
C MET A 1 12.74 11.46 -10.92
N ASP A 2 12.38 10.20 -10.67
CA ASP A 2 11.49 9.43 -11.55
C ASP A 2 10.04 9.95 -11.46
N ALA A 3 9.54 10.52 -12.57
CA ALA A 3 8.24 11.17 -12.68
C ALA A 3 7.06 10.21 -12.43
N LYS A 4 7.24 8.90 -12.64
CA LYS A 4 6.16 7.91 -12.53
C LYS A 4 5.58 7.79 -11.12
N ASN A 5 6.39 8.03 -10.10
CA ASN A 5 5.96 7.90 -8.70
C ASN A 5 5.77 9.25 -8.01
N GLU A 6 5.77 10.36 -8.74
CA GLU A 6 5.69 11.69 -8.17
C GLU A 6 4.40 11.91 -7.39
N TRP A 7 3.26 11.48 -7.94
CA TRP A 7 1.97 11.53 -7.23
C TRP A 7 1.93 10.68 -5.96
N LEU A 8 2.46 9.46 -6.02
CA LEU A 8 2.53 8.58 -4.84
C LEU A 8 3.44 9.19 -3.76
N ARG A 9 4.63 9.66 -4.14
CA ARG A 9 5.58 10.32 -3.23
C ARG A 9 4.97 11.57 -2.62
N HIS A 10 4.28 12.38 -3.42
CA HIS A 10 3.57 13.56 -2.94
C HIS A 10 2.45 13.19 -1.97
N ALA A 11 1.67 12.15 -2.24
CA ALA A 11 0.61 11.68 -1.35
C ALA A 11 1.18 11.21 0.01
N VAL A 12 2.23 10.37 -0.01
CA VAL A 12 2.91 9.91 1.21
C VAL A 12 3.52 11.08 1.98
N ALA A 13 4.21 12.00 1.29
CA ALA A 13 4.77 13.21 1.89
C ALA A 13 3.69 14.10 2.51
N THR A 14 2.52 14.21 1.87
CA THR A 14 1.38 14.97 2.40
C THR A 14 0.86 14.37 3.71
N VAL A 15 0.73 13.04 3.79
CA VAL A 15 0.31 12.37 5.03
C VAL A 15 1.36 12.58 6.13
N ALA A 16 2.63 12.33 5.83
CA ALA A 16 3.73 12.52 6.79
C ALA A 16 3.80 13.96 7.31
N TYR A 17 3.69 14.95 6.41
CA TYR A 17 3.69 16.37 6.77
C TYR A 17 2.51 16.72 7.68
N ARG A 18 1.29 16.29 7.34
CA ARG A 18 0.09 16.58 8.13
C ARG A 18 0.14 15.91 9.50
N ALA A 19 0.51 14.63 9.56
CA ALA A 19 0.68 13.89 10.82
C ALA A 19 1.72 14.56 11.72
N GLY A 20 2.88 14.92 11.15
CA GLY A 20 3.93 15.63 11.87
C GLY A 20 3.48 17.02 12.35
N LYS A 21 2.71 17.76 11.53
CA LYS A 21 2.14 19.06 11.92
C LYS A 21 1.16 18.92 13.10
N SER A 22 0.37 17.84 13.15
CA SER A 22 -0.60 17.60 14.21
C SER A 22 0.00 17.35 15.59
N VAL A 23 1.24 16.85 15.67
CA VAL A 23 1.92 16.56 16.95
C VAL A 23 3.02 17.56 17.30
N ARG A 24 3.37 18.46 16.36
CA ARG A 24 4.47 19.42 16.54
C ARG A 24 4.19 20.39 17.67
N GLY A 25 5.11 20.47 18.64
CA GLY A 25 5.00 21.36 19.80
C GLY A 25 4.00 20.89 20.86
N ALA A 26 3.39 19.72 20.70
CA ALA A 26 2.52 19.16 21.72
C ALA A 26 3.35 18.75 22.96
N PRO A 27 2.83 18.97 24.18
CA PRO A 27 3.50 18.49 25.40
C PRO A 27 3.50 16.95 25.41
N ALA A 28 4.48 16.34 26.09
CA ALA A 28 4.59 14.88 26.17
C ALA A 28 3.32 14.21 26.73
N SER A 29 2.61 14.87 27.64
CA SER A 29 1.32 14.39 28.20
C SER A 29 0.22 14.23 27.14
N PHE A 30 0.31 14.93 26.00
CA PHE A 30 -0.65 14.82 24.91
C PHE A 30 -0.73 13.39 24.34
N ALA A 31 0.36 12.62 24.42
CA ALA A 31 0.38 11.21 24.02
C ALA A 31 -0.74 10.37 24.70
N GLY A 32 -1.11 10.72 25.94
CA GLY A 32 -2.16 10.06 26.72
C GLY A 32 -3.57 10.67 26.54
N PHE A 33 -3.71 11.78 25.82
CA PHE A 33 -5.00 12.46 25.65
C PHE A 33 -6.01 11.58 24.91
N ARG A 34 -7.26 11.52 25.42
CA ARG A 34 -8.42 10.89 24.77
C ARG A 34 -9.52 11.93 24.58
N ALA A 35 -10.15 11.94 23.42
CA ALA A 35 -11.28 12.83 23.13
C ALA A 35 -12.59 12.35 23.79
N GLY A 36 -12.70 11.06 24.07
CA GLY A 36 -13.82 10.46 24.79
C GLY A 36 -13.46 9.11 25.42
N PRO A 37 -14.37 8.53 26.23
CA PRO A 37 -14.07 7.33 27.04
C PRO A 37 -13.63 6.11 26.22
N THR A 38 -14.14 5.98 25.00
CA THR A 38 -13.87 4.85 24.09
C THR A 38 -12.89 5.19 22.96
N SER A 39 -12.47 6.45 22.83
CA SER A 39 -11.57 6.88 21.74
C SER A 39 -10.14 6.47 22.02
N ARG A 40 -9.36 6.11 20.99
CA ARG A 40 -7.90 5.91 21.07
C ARG A 40 -7.20 7.16 21.63
N THR A 41 -6.09 6.98 22.35
CA THR A 41 -5.21 8.11 22.70
C THR A 41 -4.51 8.67 21.46
N ALA A 42 -3.92 9.87 21.57
CA ALA A 42 -3.08 10.42 20.51
C ALA A 42 -1.94 9.45 20.10
N ALA A 43 -1.25 8.83 21.08
CA ALA A 43 -0.21 7.84 20.80
C ALA A 43 -0.75 6.58 20.12
N GLN A 44 -1.93 6.10 20.51
CA GLN A 44 -2.56 4.93 19.89
C GLN A 44 -2.97 5.21 18.44
N ILE A 45 -3.38 6.45 18.10
CA ILE A 45 -3.64 6.85 16.72
C ILE A 45 -2.35 6.82 15.91
N LEU A 46 -1.25 7.39 16.43
CA LEU A 46 0.04 7.41 15.74
C LEU A 46 0.61 6.00 15.54
N SER A 47 0.52 5.13 16.55
CA SER A 47 0.93 3.72 16.44
C SER A 47 0.12 3.02 15.35
N HIS A 48 -1.21 3.18 15.37
CA HIS A 48 -2.07 2.56 14.36
C HIS A 48 -1.76 3.04 12.93
N MET A 49 -1.44 4.32 12.76
CA MET A 49 -0.96 4.84 11.47
C MET A 49 0.35 4.17 11.06
N SER A 50 1.29 3.98 12.00
CA SER A 50 2.58 3.32 11.73
C SER A 50 2.36 1.87 11.30
N ASP A 51 1.55 1.10 12.03
CA ASP A 51 1.21 -0.29 11.69
C ASP A 51 0.59 -0.39 10.28
N LEU A 52 -0.28 0.56 9.92
CA LEU A 52 -0.91 0.61 8.60
C LEU A 52 0.12 0.85 7.48
N PHE A 53 1.09 1.75 7.69
CA PHE A 53 2.13 2.03 6.70
C PHE A 53 3.14 0.89 6.58
N ASP A 54 3.46 0.19 7.67
CA ASP A 54 4.32 -1.01 7.63
C ASP A 54 3.65 -2.15 6.85
N TRP A 55 2.35 -2.34 7.04
CA TRP A 55 1.57 -3.28 6.23
C TRP A 55 1.57 -2.88 4.74
N ALA A 56 1.35 -1.60 4.43
CA ALA A 56 1.37 -1.10 3.06
C ALA A 56 2.75 -1.27 2.38
N LEU A 57 3.84 -1.07 3.13
CA LEU A 57 5.21 -1.31 2.66
C LEU A 57 5.42 -2.79 2.28
N SER A 58 4.92 -3.71 3.10
CA SER A 58 5.02 -5.15 2.84
C SER A 58 4.31 -5.56 1.54
N ILE A 59 3.17 -4.92 1.22
CA ILE A 59 2.47 -5.15 -0.05
C ILE A 59 3.28 -4.61 -1.23
N ALA A 60 3.84 -3.40 -1.11
CA ALA A 60 4.64 -2.80 -2.17
C ALA A 60 5.90 -3.63 -2.50
N ASP A 61 6.52 -4.23 -1.48
CA ASP A 61 7.65 -5.14 -1.65
C ASP A 61 7.23 -6.43 -2.37
N ALA A 62 6.13 -7.07 -1.96
CA ALA A 62 5.58 -8.23 -2.64
C ALA A 62 5.29 -7.94 -4.14
N LEU A 63 4.71 -6.78 -4.46
CA LEU A 63 4.46 -6.37 -5.84
C LEU A 63 5.76 -6.16 -6.64
N THR A 64 6.83 -5.72 -5.99
CA THR A 64 8.16 -5.61 -6.62
C THR A 64 8.67 -6.99 -7.04
N HIS A 65 8.52 -7.99 -6.17
CA HIS A 65 8.89 -9.37 -6.48
C HIS A 65 8.01 -9.99 -7.58
N VAL A 66 6.71 -9.69 -7.63
CA VAL A 66 5.84 -10.09 -8.76
C VAL A 66 6.34 -9.50 -10.09
N GLY A 67 6.80 -8.25 -10.07
CA GLY A 67 7.43 -7.62 -11.23
C GLY A 67 8.71 -8.34 -11.68
N GLN A 68 9.55 -8.75 -10.73
CA GLN A 68 10.75 -9.55 -11.01
C GLN A 68 10.40 -10.89 -11.65
N LEU A 69 9.41 -11.62 -11.12
CA LEU A 69 8.93 -12.88 -11.72
C LEU A 69 8.44 -12.67 -13.16
N THR A 70 7.70 -11.58 -13.40
CA THR A 70 7.23 -11.21 -14.74
C THR A 70 8.39 -10.91 -15.69
N MET A 71 9.44 -10.26 -15.21
CA MET A 71 10.67 -10.00 -15.97
C MET A 71 11.42 -11.31 -16.28
N MET A 72 11.55 -12.22 -15.30
CA MET A 72 12.18 -13.52 -15.49
C MET A 72 11.43 -14.38 -16.52
N ARG A 73 10.09 -14.40 -16.48
CA ARG A 73 9.24 -15.07 -17.50
C ARG A 73 9.56 -14.59 -18.92
N ARG A 74 9.77 -13.28 -19.10
CA ARG A 74 10.16 -12.70 -20.40
C ARG A 74 11.57 -13.15 -20.83
N LEU A 75 12.54 -13.14 -19.91
CA LEU A 75 13.91 -13.60 -20.19
C LEU A 75 13.97 -15.08 -20.56
N ALA A 76 13.04 -15.89 -20.03
CA ALA A 76 12.89 -17.30 -20.35
C ALA A 76 12.03 -17.57 -21.61
N GLU A 77 11.88 -16.57 -22.50
CA GLU A 77 11.10 -16.66 -23.75
C GLU A 77 9.63 -17.06 -23.58
N ALA A 78 9.08 -16.88 -22.38
CA ALA A 78 7.71 -17.21 -22.05
C ALA A 78 7.05 -15.97 -21.43
N PRO A 79 6.75 -14.89 -22.18
CA PRO A 79 6.17 -13.69 -21.60
C PRO A 79 4.77 -13.95 -21.02
N VAL A 80 4.43 -13.25 -19.93
CA VAL A 80 3.06 -13.17 -19.42
C VAL A 80 2.33 -12.10 -20.22
N LYS A 81 1.15 -12.41 -20.76
CA LYS A 81 0.32 -11.42 -21.45
C LYS A 81 -0.22 -10.41 -20.45
N GLY A 82 -0.20 -9.13 -20.82
CA GLY A 82 -0.80 -8.10 -19.98
C GLY A 82 -2.32 -8.26 -19.94
N GLU A 83 -2.96 -7.85 -18.85
CA GLU A 83 -4.41 -7.84 -18.74
C GLU A 83 -4.93 -6.51 -18.18
N ASN A 84 -6.23 -6.27 -18.35
CA ASN A 84 -6.88 -5.11 -17.74
C ASN A 84 -7.31 -5.44 -16.29
N TYR A 85 -6.47 -5.05 -15.32
CA TYR A 85 -6.75 -5.23 -13.90
C TYR A 85 -8.01 -4.50 -13.39
N PHE A 86 -8.49 -3.46 -14.08
CA PHE A 86 -9.77 -2.82 -13.72
C PHE A 86 -10.98 -3.72 -14.02
N LYS A 87 -10.83 -4.67 -14.94
CA LYS A 87 -11.86 -5.66 -15.30
C LYS A 87 -11.57 -7.07 -14.78
N ALA A 88 -10.43 -7.28 -14.13
CA ALA A 88 -10.07 -8.59 -13.57
C ALA A 88 -11.00 -8.93 -12.40
N ASP A 89 -11.53 -10.15 -12.36
CA ASP A 89 -12.36 -10.65 -11.25
C ASP A 89 -11.48 -11.08 -10.07
N ILE A 90 -10.88 -10.09 -9.41
CA ILE A 90 -10.05 -10.30 -8.22
C ILE A 90 -10.95 -10.22 -6.99
N ALA A 91 -11.23 -11.38 -6.38
CA ALA A 91 -12.06 -11.47 -5.20
C ALA A 91 -11.27 -11.87 -3.94
N VAL A 92 -11.60 -11.24 -2.81
CA VAL A 92 -11.09 -11.64 -1.49
C VAL A 92 -11.43 -13.11 -1.22
N GLY A 93 -10.47 -13.87 -0.72
CA GLY A 93 -10.64 -15.28 -0.40
C GLY A 93 -10.42 -16.25 -1.57
N ARG A 94 -10.15 -15.76 -2.79
CA ARG A 94 -9.74 -16.61 -3.93
C ARG A 94 -8.26 -16.43 -4.24
N LEU A 95 -7.51 -17.52 -4.22
CA LEU A 95 -6.06 -17.54 -4.44
C LEU A 95 -5.65 -18.73 -5.31
N GLY A 96 -4.47 -18.62 -5.94
CA GLY A 96 -3.91 -19.69 -6.77
C GLY A 96 -4.86 -20.12 -7.89
N MET A 97 -5.05 -21.44 -8.04
CA MET A 97 -5.89 -22.01 -9.09
C MET A 97 -7.40 -21.75 -8.91
N ALA A 98 -7.81 -21.27 -7.74
CA ALA A 98 -9.19 -20.85 -7.51
C ALA A 98 -9.48 -19.44 -8.04
N GLN A 99 -8.45 -18.68 -8.46
CA GLN A 99 -8.64 -17.39 -9.11
C GLN A 99 -9.09 -17.57 -10.56
N GLN A 100 -10.01 -16.74 -11.02
CA GLN A 100 -10.46 -16.78 -12.40
C GLN A 100 -9.32 -16.42 -13.36
N PRO A 101 -9.24 -17.07 -14.54
CA PRO A 101 -8.29 -16.69 -15.57
C PRO A 101 -8.56 -15.26 -16.05
N ALA A 102 -7.57 -14.68 -16.75
CA ALA A 102 -7.64 -13.30 -17.24
C ALA A 102 -8.95 -13.02 -17.99
N ALA A 103 -9.69 -12.00 -17.54
CA ALA A 103 -10.96 -11.63 -18.15
C ALA A 103 -10.78 -11.07 -19.58
N ARG A 104 -9.66 -10.39 -19.81
CA ARG A 104 -9.22 -9.92 -21.13
C ARG A 104 -7.72 -9.64 -21.13
N GLU A 105 -6.99 -10.46 -21.86
CA GLU A 105 -5.57 -10.22 -22.17
C GLU A 105 -5.42 -9.21 -23.31
N PHE A 106 -4.29 -8.51 -23.33
CA PHE A 106 -3.83 -7.73 -24.47
C PHE A 106 -3.05 -8.65 -25.42
N ASP A 107 -3.23 -8.44 -26.72
CA ASP A 107 -2.41 -9.08 -27.77
C ASP A 107 -1.02 -8.45 -27.84
#